data_AF-A0A017RUA2-F1
#
_entry.id   AF-A0A017RUA2-F1
#
_cell.length_a   1.000
_cell.length_b   1.000
_cell.length_c   1.000
_cell.angle_alpha   90.00
_cell.angle_beta   90.00
_cell.angle_gamma   90.00
#
_symmetry.space_group_name_H-M   'P 1'
#
loop_
_entity.id
_entity.type
_entity.pdbx_description
1 polymer ?
#
loop_
_entity_poly.entity_id
_entity_poly.type
_entity_poly.pdbx_seq_one_letter_code
_entity_poly.pdbx_strand_id
1 'polypeptide(L)'
;MYKKTVWLDHVVEKPDTYREVQNADGTVTHTPVEGQVIQQGTPMSATNFNNMEDGIFENNILNSMLLQEVLQHRRVMADLQGETGQKLITNSKEYPFNDSAVTISLAKSRDTLNYRVDTEVVSANGSVDDVEVYDKQLNGFKLRFTGNAKEVTIKYMVQGGMYQ
;
A
#
# COMPACT_ATOMS: atom_id res chain seq x y z
N MET A 1 0.01 23.62 -17.33
CA MET A 1 0.89 23.33 -16.18
C MET A 1 0.97 24.58 -15.33
N TYR A 2 0.85 24.48 -14.00
CA TYR A 2 0.93 25.62 -13.10
C TYR A 2 2.29 26.32 -13.24
N LYS A 3 2.29 27.65 -13.34
CA LYS A 3 3.52 28.45 -13.38
C LYS A 3 3.86 28.85 -11.96
N LYS A 4 4.89 28.22 -11.38
CA LYS A 4 5.37 28.56 -10.03
C LYS A 4 5.81 30.03 -9.96
N THR A 5 5.24 30.77 -9.02
CA THR A 5 5.69 32.11 -8.68
C THR A 5 6.98 32.03 -7.87
N VAL A 6 8.01 32.77 -8.29
CA VAL A 6 9.21 33.01 -7.49
C VAL A 6 8.94 34.27 -6.69
N TRP A 7 8.81 34.12 -5.38
CA TRP A 7 8.58 35.24 -4.46
C TRP A 7 9.87 36.04 -4.31
N LEU A 8 9.72 37.36 -4.48
CA LEU A 8 10.79 38.34 -4.31
C LEU A 8 10.40 39.29 -3.20
N ASP A 9 11.37 39.64 -2.37
CA ASP A 9 11.20 40.69 -1.38
C ASP A 9 11.26 42.06 -2.05
N HIS A 10 10.61 43.04 -1.42
CA HIS A 10 10.80 44.43 -1.81
C HIS A 10 12.09 44.95 -1.17
N VAL A 11 13.08 45.30 -1.99
CA VAL A 11 14.39 45.76 -1.53
C VAL A 11 14.60 47.19 -1.98
N VAL A 12 14.96 48.04 -1.03
CA VAL A 12 15.14 49.48 -1.20
C VAL A 12 16.45 49.94 -0.57
N GLU A 13 16.99 51.07 -1.01
CA GLU A 13 18.26 51.62 -0.53
C GLU A 13 18.24 51.96 0.97
N LYS A 14 17.09 52.45 1.47
CA LYS A 14 16.91 52.86 2.87
C LYS A 14 15.71 52.13 3.50
N PRO A 15 15.88 50.84 3.89
CA PRO A 15 14.84 50.08 4.55
C PRO A 15 14.39 50.75 5.85
N ASP A 16 13.10 50.57 6.20
CA ASP A 16 12.49 51.04 7.45
C ASP A 16 12.69 52.54 7.77
N THR A 17 12.92 53.36 6.75
CA THR A 17 13.05 54.79 6.89
C THR A 17 11.75 55.48 6.51
N TYR A 18 11.19 56.28 7.40
CA TYR A 18 9.91 56.95 7.20
C TYR A 18 10.01 58.43 7.51
N ARG A 19 9.28 59.24 6.76
CA ARG A 19 8.98 60.62 7.11
C ARG A 19 7.71 60.62 7.94
N GLU A 20 7.81 61.19 9.13
CA GLU A 20 6.68 61.34 10.04
C GLU A 20 6.05 62.73 9.91
N VAL A 21 4.72 62.78 9.90
CA VAL A 21 3.94 64.01 9.99
C VAL A 21 2.89 63.84 11.08
N GLN A 22 2.91 64.73 12.07
CA GLN A 22 1.82 64.86 13.05
C GLN A 22 0.68 65.65 12.44
N ASN A 23 -0.51 65.06 12.48
CA ASN A 23 -1.73 65.67 11.98
C ASN A 23 -2.45 66.42 13.11
N ALA A 24 -3.27 67.41 12.74
CA ALA A 24 -4.00 68.24 13.70
C ALA A 24 -5.06 67.46 14.51
N ASP A 25 -5.47 66.27 14.04
CA ASP A 25 -6.39 65.35 14.71
C ASP A 25 -5.68 64.42 15.73
N GLY A 26 -4.37 64.59 15.92
CA GLY A 26 -3.56 63.77 16.82
C GLY A 26 -3.09 62.44 16.21
N THR A 27 -3.40 62.17 14.93
CA THR A 27 -2.86 61.01 14.22
C THR A 27 -1.45 61.30 13.70
N VAL A 28 -0.70 60.23 13.42
CA VAL A 28 0.63 60.30 12.83
C VAL A 28 0.62 59.57 11.49
N THR A 29 1.08 60.23 10.44
CA THR A 29 1.26 59.61 9.11
C THR A 29 2.73 59.34 8.86
N HIS A 30 3.05 58.07 8.62
CA HIS A 30 4.38 57.64 8.16
C HIS A 30 4.34 57.45 6.65
N THR A 31 5.18 58.18 5.93
CA THR A 31 5.42 57.96 4.49
C THR A 31 6.80 57.33 4.32
N PRO A 32 6.92 56.16 3.67
CA PRO A 32 8.22 55.54 3.43
C PRO A 32 9.16 56.48 2.65
N VAL A 33 10.42 56.57 3.08
CA VAL A 33 11.51 57.28 2.38
C VAL A 33 12.57 56.28 2.00
N GLU A 34 12.22 55.49 1.01
CA GLU A 34 12.92 54.25 0.63
C GLU A 34 14.22 54.49 -0.17
N GLY A 35 14.43 55.70 -0.69
CA GLY A 35 15.52 55.98 -1.62
C GLY A 35 15.28 55.30 -2.97
N GLN A 36 16.34 54.74 -3.57
CA GLN A 36 16.19 53.94 -4.79
C GLN A 36 15.56 52.56 -4.49
N VAL A 37 14.53 52.17 -5.25
CA VAL A 37 14.03 50.79 -5.28
C VAL A 37 15.02 49.92 -6.05
N ILE A 38 15.61 48.94 -5.38
CA ILE A 38 16.58 47.99 -5.94
C ILE A 38 15.85 46.78 -6.53
N GLN A 39 14.79 46.31 -5.85
CA GLN A 39 13.98 45.18 -6.28
C GLN A 39 12.51 45.40 -5.90
N GLN A 40 11.61 45.21 -6.86
CA GLN A 40 10.18 45.20 -6.58
C GLN A 40 9.77 43.85 -5.98
N GLY A 41 9.07 43.89 -4.86
CA GLY A 41 8.54 42.68 -4.23
C GLY A 41 7.39 42.05 -5.01
N THR A 42 7.16 40.76 -4.78
CA THR A 42 6.01 40.05 -5.34
C THR A 42 4.74 40.45 -4.58
N PRO A 43 3.65 40.85 -5.25
CA PRO A 43 2.43 41.26 -4.58
C PRO A 43 1.82 40.14 -3.72
N MET A 44 1.53 40.46 -2.46
CA MET A 44 0.75 39.63 -1.55
C MET A 44 -0.75 39.78 -1.85
N SER A 45 -1.19 39.20 -2.97
CA SER A 45 -2.56 39.29 -3.46
C SER A 45 -3.34 37.99 -3.23
N ALA A 46 -4.67 38.10 -3.18
CA ALA A 46 -5.55 36.93 -3.09
C ALA A 46 -5.28 35.92 -4.21
N THR A 47 -4.98 36.38 -5.43
CA THR A 47 -4.59 35.50 -6.54
C THR A 47 -3.34 34.68 -6.21
N ASN A 48 -2.28 35.30 -5.66
CA ASN A 48 -1.04 34.59 -5.35
C ASN A 48 -1.17 33.67 -4.14
N PHE A 49 -1.90 34.10 -3.11
CA PHE A 49 -2.12 33.28 -1.92
C PHE A 49 -3.07 32.12 -2.18
N ASN A 50 -4.19 32.32 -2.90
CA ASN A 50 -5.09 31.22 -3.22
C ASN A 50 -4.40 30.15 -4.09
N ASN A 51 -3.56 30.54 -5.05
CA ASN A 51 -2.76 29.57 -5.81
C ASN A 51 -1.84 28.71 -4.92
N MET A 52 -1.32 29.29 -3.83
CA MET A 52 -0.50 28.55 -2.86
C MET A 52 -1.36 27.65 -1.98
N GLU A 53 -2.45 28.17 -1.42
CA GLU A 53 -3.39 27.43 -0.59
C GLU A 53 -4.01 26.25 -1.35
N ASP A 54 -4.49 26.48 -2.57
CA ASP A 54 -5.04 25.44 -3.44
C ASP A 54 -3.97 24.39 -3.75
N GLY A 55 -2.74 24.79 -4.09
CA GLY A 55 -1.65 23.86 -4.36
C GLY A 55 -1.27 22.99 -3.15
N ILE A 56 -1.26 23.57 -1.94
CA ILE A 56 -1.00 22.84 -0.69
C ILE A 56 -2.15 21.88 -0.40
N PHE A 57 -3.39 22.34 -0.55
CA PHE A 57 -4.60 21.55 -0.30
C PHE A 57 -4.72 20.37 -1.26
N GLU A 58 -4.58 20.61 -2.57
CA GLU A 58 -4.58 19.59 -3.61
C GLU A 58 -3.48 18.55 -3.38
N ASN A 59 -2.27 18.98 -2.98
CA ASN A 59 -1.17 18.06 -2.68
C ASN A 59 -1.47 17.18 -1.46
N ASN A 60 -2.06 17.74 -0.40
CA ASN A 60 -2.47 16.98 0.78
C ASN A 60 -3.56 15.94 0.46
N ILE A 61 -4.52 16.31 -0.38
CA ILE A 61 -5.55 15.37 -0.87
C ILE A 61 -4.90 14.26 -1.69
N LEU A 62 -4.06 14.63 -2.66
CA LEU A 62 -3.37 13.67 -3.52
C LEU A 62 -2.53 12.69 -2.69
N ASN A 63 -1.78 13.19 -1.70
CA ASN A 63 -0.98 12.35 -0.82
C ASN A 63 -1.86 11.38 0.00
N SER A 64 -3.02 11.86 0.47
CA SER A 64 -3.97 11.02 1.20
C SER A 64 -4.56 9.92 0.33
N MET A 65 -4.90 10.24 -0.92
CA MET A 65 -5.38 9.27 -1.91
C MET A 65 -4.30 8.25 -2.27
N LEU A 66 -3.06 8.70 -2.51
CA LEU A 66 -1.93 7.82 -2.79
C LEU A 66 -1.64 6.89 -1.62
N LEU A 67 -1.72 7.38 -0.37
CA LEU A 67 -1.54 6.54 0.81
C LEU A 67 -2.64 5.47 0.90
N GLN A 68 -3.89 5.83 0.63
CA GLN A 68 -5.00 4.87 0.58
C GLN A 68 -4.79 3.82 -0.52
N GLU A 69 -4.32 4.23 -1.69
CA GLU A 69 -4.00 3.31 -2.80
C GLU A 69 -2.87 2.35 -2.41
N VAL A 70 -1.80 2.85 -1.77
CA VAL A 70 -0.70 2.01 -1.26
C VAL A 70 -1.20 0.99 -0.24
N LEU A 71 -2.12 1.38 0.66
CA LEU A 71 -2.72 0.44 1.61
C LEU A 71 -3.58 -0.61 0.91
N GLN A 72 -4.35 -0.23 -0.12
CA GLN A 72 -5.14 -1.18 -0.89
C GLN A 72 -4.26 -2.16 -1.68
N HIS A 73 -3.19 -1.67 -2.33
CA HIS A 73 -2.21 -2.52 -3.00
C HIS A 73 -1.54 -3.48 -2.03
N ARG A 74 -1.17 -3.02 -0.82
CA ARG A 74 -0.61 -3.90 0.22
C ARG A 74 -1.55 -5.04 0.60
N ARG A 75 -2.86 -4.80 0.68
CA ARG A 75 -3.86 -5.86 0.95
C ARG A 75 -3.91 -6.88 -0.17
N VAL A 76 -3.97 -6.42 -1.42
CA VAL A 76 -3.95 -7.31 -2.61
C VAL A 76 -2.66 -8.11 -2.68
N MET A 77 -1.51 -7.49 -2.41
CA MET A 77 -0.22 -8.18 -2.38
C MET A 77 -0.13 -9.21 -1.26
N ALA A 78 -0.72 -8.93 -0.09
CA ALA A 78 -0.80 -9.90 0.98
C ALA A 78 -1.64 -11.13 0.57
N ASP A 79 -2.75 -10.92 -0.14
CA ASP A 79 -3.59 -12.00 -0.69
C ASP A 79 -2.84 -12.88 -1.71
N LEU A 80 -1.98 -12.25 -2.54
CA LEU A 80 -1.14 -12.93 -3.53
C LEU A 80 0.08 -13.66 -2.96
N GLN A 81 0.71 -13.12 -1.90
CA GLN A 81 1.93 -13.70 -1.32
C GLN A 81 1.75 -15.15 -0.86
N GLY A 82 0.50 -15.56 -0.62
CA GLY A 82 0.16 -16.93 -0.31
C GLY A 82 0.84 -17.49 0.94
N GLU A 83 0.57 -18.75 1.19
CA GLU A 83 1.23 -19.56 2.21
C GLU A 83 1.77 -20.81 1.54
N THR A 84 2.98 -21.23 1.89
CA THR A 84 3.52 -22.52 1.41
C THR A 84 3.80 -23.42 2.58
N GLY A 85 3.59 -24.71 2.39
CA GLY A 85 3.92 -25.72 3.37
C GLY A 85 4.26 -27.04 2.70
N GLN A 86 4.78 -27.97 3.49
CA GLN A 86 5.06 -29.34 3.06
C GLN A 86 4.48 -30.31 4.07
N LYS A 87 3.95 -31.43 3.57
CA LYS A 87 3.43 -32.50 4.41
C LYS A 87 3.86 -33.85 3.87
N LEU A 88 4.38 -34.69 4.77
CA LEU A 88 4.53 -36.12 4.54
C LEU A 88 3.18 -36.79 4.73
N ILE A 89 2.74 -37.53 3.72
CA ILE A 89 1.51 -38.33 3.72
C ILE A 89 1.91 -39.80 3.57
N THR A 90 1.29 -40.69 4.33
CA THR A 90 1.57 -42.13 4.30
C THR A 90 0.33 -42.93 3.89
N ASN A 91 0.53 -44.09 3.25
CA ASN A 91 -0.50 -45.06 2.91
C ASN A 91 -0.13 -46.42 3.51
N SER A 92 -0.96 -46.91 4.42
CA SER A 92 -0.75 -48.20 5.09
C SER A 92 -1.36 -49.37 4.31
N LYS A 93 -2.29 -49.10 3.38
CA LYS A 93 -3.03 -50.14 2.65
C LYS A 93 -2.25 -50.70 1.47
N GLU A 94 -2.69 -51.87 1.01
CA GLU A 94 -2.24 -52.45 -0.25
C GLU A 94 -3.10 -51.96 -1.41
N TYR A 95 -2.46 -51.78 -2.56
CA TYR A 95 -3.15 -51.40 -3.79
C TYR A 95 -4.27 -52.41 -4.12
N PRO A 96 -5.49 -51.98 -4.50
CA PRO A 96 -5.88 -50.62 -4.90
C PRO A 96 -6.40 -49.72 -3.76
N PHE A 97 -6.34 -50.17 -2.50
CA PHE A 97 -6.81 -49.38 -1.37
C PHE A 97 -5.78 -48.32 -0.94
N ASN A 98 -6.27 -47.17 -0.47
CA ASN A 98 -5.44 -46.06 -0.06
C ASN A 98 -6.09 -45.31 1.12
N ASP A 99 -5.32 -45.08 2.20
CA ASP A 99 -5.75 -44.33 3.40
C ASP A 99 -4.95 -43.04 3.65
N SER A 100 -4.38 -42.46 2.59
CA SER A 100 -3.52 -41.26 2.60
C SER A 100 -4.22 -39.93 2.92
N ALA A 101 -5.46 -39.95 3.39
CA ALA A 101 -6.21 -38.75 3.70
C ALA A 101 -5.60 -37.99 4.89
N VAL A 102 -5.12 -36.76 4.67
CA VAL A 102 -4.59 -35.88 5.72
C VAL A 102 -5.30 -34.54 5.70
N THR A 103 -5.50 -33.95 6.88
CA THR A 103 -6.03 -32.58 7.03
C THR A 103 -4.87 -31.60 7.20
N ILE A 104 -4.92 -30.51 6.45
CA ILE A 104 -3.99 -29.39 6.53
C ILE A 104 -4.73 -28.19 7.12
N SER A 105 -4.21 -27.67 8.22
CA SER A 105 -4.64 -26.39 8.79
C SER A 105 -3.78 -25.27 8.21
N LEU A 106 -4.42 -24.21 7.73
CA LEU A 106 -3.71 -23.01 7.26
C LEU A 106 -3.12 -22.25 8.45
N ALA A 107 -1.89 -21.78 8.33
CA ALA A 107 -1.26 -20.93 9.33
C ALA A 107 -1.88 -19.52 9.33
N LYS A 108 -2.24 -19.01 8.16
CA LYS A 108 -2.95 -17.73 8.01
C LYS A 108 -4.44 -17.97 7.83
N SER A 109 -5.24 -17.33 8.69
CA SER A 109 -6.70 -17.36 8.57
C SER A 109 -7.18 -16.70 7.28
N ARG A 110 -8.22 -17.25 6.67
CA ARG A 110 -8.88 -16.73 5.47
C ARG A 110 -10.28 -16.24 5.83
N ASP A 111 -10.76 -15.26 5.08
CA ASP A 111 -12.10 -14.70 5.24
C ASP A 111 -13.11 -15.42 4.36
N THR A 112 -12.66 -16.05 3.27
CA THR A 112 -13.53 -16.76 2.31
C THR A 112 -12.92 -18.08 1.82
N LEU A 113 -13.77 -18.94 1.26
CA LEU A 113 -13.35 -20.21 0.62
C LEU A 113 -12.69 -20.02 -0.77
N ASN A 114 -12.59 -18.78 -1.25
CA ASN A 114 -12.07 -18.41 -2.56
C ASN A 114 -10.53 -18.40 -2.62
N TYR A 115 -9.87 -19.23 -1.80
CA TYR A 115 -8.45 -19.49 -1.94
C TYR A 115 -8.20 -20.63 -2.93
N ARG A 116 -7.08 -20.61 -3.63
CA ARG A 116 -6.61 -21.70 -4.47
C ARG A 116 -5.53 -22.48 -3.73
N VAL A 117 -5.50 -23.79 -3.95
CA VAL A 117 -4.44 -24.68 -3.45
C VAL A 117 -3.78 -25.32 -4.67
N ASP A 118 -2.50 -25.05 -4.86
CA ASP A 118 -1.66 -25.73 -5.84
C ASP A 118 -0.74 -26.70 -5.12
N THR A 119 -0.61 -27.92 -5.64
CA THR A 119 0.15 -29.02 -5.02
C THR A 119 1.23 -29.54 -5.95
N GLU A 120 2.37 -29.89 -5.38
CA GLU A 120 3.52 -30.45 -6.09
C GLU A 120 4.07 -31.63 -5.29
N VAL A 121 4.31 -32.76 -5.94
CA VAL A 121 4.97 -33.92 -5.33
C VAL A 121 6.47 -33.66 -5.30
N VAL A 122 7.05 -33.55 -4.11
CA VAL A 122 8.49 -33.33 -3.90
C VAL A 122 9.25 -34.65 -3.94
N SER A 123 8.70 -35.68 -3.30
CA SER A 123 9.27 -37.02 -3.28
C SER A 123 8.20 -38.06 -3.00
N ALA A 124 8.41 -39.29 -3.48
CA ALA A 124 7.52 -40.41 -3.25
C ALA A 124 8.31 -41.73 -3.13
N ASN A 125 7.84 -42.61 -2.25
CA ASN A 125 8.28 -44.00 -2.15
C ASN A 125 7.23 -44.90 -2.82
N GLY A 126 7.35 -45.07 -4.13
CA GLY A 126 6.41 -45.73 -5.02
C GLY A 126 5.80 -44.77 -6.04
N SER A 127 4.77 -45.22 -6.74
CA SER A 127 4.08 -44.46 -7.79
C SER A 127 2.92 -43.65 -7.24
N VAL A 128 2.85 -42.39 -7.66
CA VAL A 128 1.75 -41.46 -7.40
C VAL A 128 1.12 -41.13 -8.75
N ASP A 129 -0.18 -41.35 -8.87
CA ASP A 129 -0.94 -41.07 -10.09
C ASP A 129 -1.50 -39.66 -10.07
N ASP A 130 -2.18 -39.28 -8.98
CA ASP A 130 -2.79 -37.96 -8.82
C ASP A 130 -2.80 -37.52 -7.36
N VAL A 131 -2.79 -36.21 -7.12
CA VAL A 131 -2.93 -35.58 -5.81
C VAL A 131 -4.20 -34.75 -5.80
N GLU A 132 -5.12 -35.10 -4.91
CA GLU A 132 -6.42 -34.46 -4.83
C GLU A 132 -6.53 -33.57 -3.59
N VAL A 133 -6.90 -32.31 -3.82
CA VAL A 133 -7.35 -31.38 -2.78
C VAL A 133 -8.86 -31.46 -2.66
N TYR A 134 -9.38 -31.79 -1.48
CA TYR A 134 -10.81 -31.94 -1.25
C TYR A 134 -11.22 -31.41 0.13
N ASP A 135 -12.53 -31.34 0.37
CA ASP A 135 -13.12 -30.88 1.66
C ASP A 135 -12.53 -29.54 2.13
N LYS A 136 -12.56 -28.54 1.24
CA LYS A 136 -12.07 -27.19 1.54
C LYS A 136 -12.95 -26.53 2.61
N GLN A 137 -12.30 -26.06 3.65
CA GLN A 137 -12.87 -25.31 4.76
C GLN A 137 -12.22 -23.93 4.83
N LEU A 138 -12.76 -23.03 5.66
CA LEU A 138 -12.30 -21.64 5.74
C LEU A 138 -10.79 -21.56 6.03
N ASN A 139 -10.30 -22.37 6.97
CA ASN A 139 -8.91 -22.35 7.42
C ASN A 139 -8.19 -23.70 7.26
N GLY A 140 -8.62 -24.51 6.30
CA GLY A 140 -8.01 -25.81 6.08
C GLY A 140 -8.61 -26.57 4.91
N PHE A 141 -7.94 -27.63 4.51
CA PHE A 141 -8.38 -28.52 3.43
C PHE A 141 -7.82 -29.92 3.66
N LYS A 142 -8.28 -30.90 2.90
CA LYS A 142 -7.73 -32.25 2.92
C LYS A 142 -6.93 -32.53 1.66
N LEU A 143 -5.87 -33.32 1.83
CA LEU A 143 -5.06 -33.89 0.76
C LEU A 143 -5.16 -35.40 0.80
N ARG A 144 -5.22 -36.02 -0.37
CA ARG A 144 -4.96 -37.45 -0.57
C ARG A 144 -4.24 -37.64 -1.89
N PHE A 145 -3.58 -38.78 -2.04
CA PHE A 145 -3.01 -39.17 -3.33
C PHE A 145 -3.56 -40.53 -3.78
N THR A 146 -3.56 -40.75 -5.08
CA THR A 146 -3.85 -42.05 -5.70
C THR A 146 -2.54 -42.70 -6.15
N GLY A 147 -2.46 -44.03 -6.08
CA GLY A 147 -1.27 -44.80 -6.46
C GLY A 147 -0.86 -45.82 -5.41
N ASN A 148 0.28 -46.47 -5.62
CA ASN A 148 0.82 -47.52 -4.74
C ASN A 148 1.91 -47.01 -3.78
N ALA A 149 2.23 -45.71 -3.81
CA ALA A 149 3.24 -45.13 -2.93
C ALA A 149 2.88 -45.34 -1.45
N LYS A 150 3.89 -45.69 -0.63
CA LYS A 150 3.76 -45.84 0.83
C LYS A 150 3.93 -44.52 1.55
N GLU A 151 4.75 -43.64 1.02
CA GLU A 151 5.06 -42.33 1.59
C GLU A 151 5.21 -41.31 0.46
N VAL A 152 4.60 -40.13 0.60
CA VAL A 152 4.67 -39.05 -0.39
C VAL A 152 4.83 -37.72 0.34
N THR A 153 5.83 -36.93 -0.03
CA THR A 153 5.98 -35.55 0.45
C THR A 153 5.36 -34.61 -0.57
N ILE A 154 4.31 -33.91 -0.17
CA ILE A 154 3.62 -32.92 -1.02
C ILE A 154 3.91 -31.53 -0.49
N LYS A 155 4.38 -30.66 -1.38
CA LYS A 155 4.41 -29.22 -1.18
C LYS A 155 3.09 -28.65 -1.63
N TYR A 156 2.51 -27.76 -0.84
CA TYR A 156 1.29 -27.04 -1.20
C TYR A 156 1.53 -25.53 -1.12
N MET A 157 0.88 -24.80 -2.01
CA MET A 157 0.84 -23.34 -2.03
C MET A 157 -0.63 -22.90 -2.00
N VAL A 158 -0.96 -22.01 -1.06
CA VAL A 158 -2.30 -21.50 -0.84
C VAL A 158 -2.33 -20.00 -1.10
N GLN A 159 -3.07 -19.57 -2.10
CA GLN A 159 -3.19 -18.16 -2.49
C GLN A 159 -4.65 -17.72 -2.48
N GLY A 160 -4.93 -16.46 -2.16
CA GLY A 160 -6.30 -15.95 -2.16
C GLY A 160 -7.06 -16.18 -0.85
N GLY A 161 -8.33 -15.77 -0.85
CA GLY A 161 -9.25 -15.99 0.27
C GLY A 161 -9.09 -14.98 1.42
N MET A 162 -8.25 -13.95 1.28
CA MET A 162 -8.14 -12.85 2.25
C MET A 162 -8.72 -11.57 1.67
N TYR A 163 -9.46 -10.82 2.50
CA TYR A 163 -10.02 -9.48 2.20
C TYR A 163 -11.08 -9.45 1.08
N GLN A 164 -12.31 -9.02 1.44
CA GLN A 164 -13.36 -8.57 0.51
C GLN A 164 -13.69 -7.10 0.77
#